data_AF-A0A7C4CZT4-F1
#
_entry.id   AF-A0A7C4CZT4-F1
#
_cell.length_a   1.000
_cell.length_b   1.000
_cell.length_c   1.000
_cell.angle_alpha   90.00
_cell.angle_beta   90.00
_cell.angle_gamma   90.00
#
_symmetry.space_group_name_H-M   'P 1'
#
loop_
_entity.id
_entity.type
_entity.pdbx_description
1 polymer ?
#
loop_
_entity_poly.entity_id
_entity_poly.type
_entity_poly.pdbx_seq_one_letter_code
_entity_poly.pdbx_strand_id
1 'polypeptide(L)'
;MSIHSFIKLTIEEREISDFKLDVINILQKLVNSEECLTYTFNETPQKGIIDLNKLVLFTSQYGDIEPTCAKALDFDYSVKVVQLSRKVKTYSTTIKEKRCREECYHRGYACKIICYTVCEEVEKKVPGHEADIEEKSWSFGLPIESFSPYKARSNELVLSLPVGIRYNETFTADGVIYIHAVKGELERFYSLVEYICEIAEFKPTKDVKVSRHFSFSFPVKIIDDRVCMVNSCKKLVCSIPIISKEFGEGEYVINFVYNSTTRTINIY
;
A
#
# COMPACT_ATOMS: atom_id res chain seq x y z
N MET A 1 -21.06 -12.97 37.12
CA MET A 1 -20.91 -12.76 35.67
C MET A 1 -22.00 -13.58 34.99
N SER A 2 -22.90 -12.97 34.22
CA SER A 2 -24.00 -13.71 33.57
C SER A 2 -23.50 -14.40 32.30
N ILE A 3 -24.12 -15.52 31.91
CA ILE A 3 -23.78 -16.23 30.65
C ILE A 3 -23.86 -15.27 29.45
N HIS A 4 -24.83 -14.36 29.42
CA HIS A 4 -24.94 -13.33 28.39
C HIS A 4 -23.75 -12.37 28.33
N SER A 5 -23.23 -11.95 29.49
CA SER A 5 -22.03 -11.09 29.52
C SER A 5 -20.79 -11.80 28.97
N PHE A 6 -20.66 -13.10 29.21
CA PHE A 6 -19.54 -13.89 28.68
C PHE A 6 -19.65 -14.06 27.16
N ILE A 7 -20.83 -14.45 26.65
CA ILE A 7 -21.06 -14.60 25.21
C ILE A 7 -20.77 -13.30 24.44
N LYS A 8 -21.23 -12.16 24.97
CA LYS A 8 -20.99 -10.86 24.35
C LYS A 8 -19.49 -10.54 24.24
N LEU A 9 -18.73 -10.76 25.31
CA LEU A 9 -17.28 -10.56 25.30
C LEU A 9 -16.58 -11.45 24.28
N THR A 10 -16.96 -12.73 24.18
CA THR A 10 -16.37 -13.66 23.22
C THR A 10 -16.64 -13.25 21.76
N ILE A 11 -17.81 -12.67 21.48
CA ILE A 11 -18.15 -12.16 20.14
C ILE A 11 -17.29 -10.92 19.80
N GLU A 12 -17.18 -9.97 20.73
CA GLU A 12 -16.37 -8.76 20.55
C GLU A 12 -14.89 -9.09 20.34
N GLU A 13 -14.31 -9.99 21.14
CA GLU A 13 -12.93 -10.45 20.98
C GLU A 13 -12.69 -11.14 19.63
N ARG A 14 -13.68 -11.91 19.17
CA ARG A 14 -13.62 -12.56 17.86
C ARG A 14 -13.64 -11.53 16.74
N GLU A 15 -14.53 -10.54 16.78
CA GLU A 15 -14.61 -9.49 15.76
C GLU A 15 -13.31 -8.66 15.68
N ILE A 16 -12.69 -8.35 16.83
CA ILE A 16 -11.39 -7.67 16.89
C ILE A 16 -10.29 -8.56 16.27
N SER A 17 -10.31 -9.85 16.56
CA SER A 17 -9.32 -10.81 16.02
C SER A 17 -9.45 -10.98 14.52
N ASP A 18 -10.67 -11.11 14.01
CA ASP A 18 -10.98 -11.21 12.58
C ASP A 18 -10.52 -9.92 11.86
N PHE A 19 -10.86 -8.75 12.41
CA PHE A 19 -10.40 -7.46 11.88
C PHE A 19 -8.86 -7.37 11.85
N LYS A 20 -8.18 -7.77 12.93
CA LYS A 20 -6.71 -7.80 12.97
C LYS A 20 -6.12 -8.72 11.91
N LEU A 21 -6.70 -9.89 11.70
CA LEU A 21 -6.25 -10.83 10.66
C LEU A 21 -6.41 -10.23 9.27
N ASP A 22 -7.54 -9.57 8.99
CA ASP A 22 -7.77 -8.93 7.69
C ASP A 22 -6.77 -7.79 7.43
N VAL A 23 -6.47 -6.96 8.43
CA VAL A 23 -5.45 -5.90 8.32
C VAL A 23 -4.06 -6.49 8.09
N ILE A 24 -3.70 -7.60 8.77
CA ILE A 24 -2.43 -8.32 8.52
C ILE A 24 -2.40 -8.87 7.09
N ASN A 25 -3.50 -9.44 6.61
CA ASN A 25 -3.59 -10.00 5.25
C ASN A 25 -3.39 -8.90 4.20
N ILE A 26 -3.99 -7.72 4.39
CA ILE A 26 -3.76 -6.56 3.51
C ILE A 26 -2.29 -6.13 3.55
N LEU A 27 -1.72 -5.96 4.75
CA LEU A 27 -0.32 -5.56 4.91
C LEU A 27 0.64 -6.54 4.23
N GLN A 28 0.40 -7.84 4.40
CA GLN A 28 1.17 -8.90 3.74
C GLN A 28 0.96 -8.90 2.22
N LYS A 29 -0.26 -8.66 1.74
CA LYS A 29 -0.55 -8.57 0.31
C LYS A 29 0.17 -7.41 -0.34
N LEU A 30 0.20 -6.24 0.31
CA LEU A 30 0.91 -5.05 -0.16
C LEU A 30 2.40 -5.32 -0.42
N VAL A 31 3.08 -6.06 0.48
CA VAL A 31 4.53 -6.30 0.41
C VAL A 31 4.95 -7.60 -0.27
N ASN A 32 4.00 -8.49 -0.59
CA ASN A 32 4.31 -9.80 -1.19
C ASN A 32 3.64 -10.03 -2.57
N SER A 33 2.64 -9.24 -2.95
CA SER A 33 2.03 -9.31 -4.28
C SER A 33 2.83 -8.54 -5.33
N GLU A 34 3.02 -9.15 -6.50
CA GLU A 34 3.68 -8.53 -7.66
C GLU A 34 2.93 -7.30 -8.18
N GLU A 35 1.58 -7.36 -8.13
CA GLU A 35 0.67 -6.27 -8.51
C GLU A 35 0.72 -5.09 -7.54
N CYS A 36 1.31 -5.29 -6.35
CA CYS A 36 1.49 -4.26 -5.33
C CYS A 36 2.94 -3.74 -5.29
N LEU A 37 3.55 -3.64 -4.10
CA LEU A 37 4.86 -2.99 -3.89
C LEU A 37 6.06 -3.92 -4.09
N THR A 38 5.84 -5.22 -4.25
CA THR A 38 6.90 -6.24 -4.22
C THR A 38 7.88 -6.06 -5.37
N TYR A 39 9.17 -6.11 -5.04
CA TYR A 39 10.26 -6.15 -6.00
C TYR A 39 10.34 -7.54 -6.65
N THR A 40 10.58 -7.58 -7.97
CA THR A 40 10.77 -8.82 -8.73
C THR A 40 12.22 -8.92 -9.20
N PHE A 41 12.84 -10.07 -8.97
CA PHE A 41 14.17 -10.40 -9.46
C PHE A 41 14.11 -11.68 -10.27
N ASN A 42 14.51 -11.63 -11.55
CA ASN A 42 14.40 -12.75 -12.49
C ASN A 42 13.00 -13.40 -12.44
N GLU A 43 11.95 -12.58 -12.61
CA GLU A 43 10.53 -13.01 -12.60
C GLU A 43 10.05 -13.61 -11.26
N THR A 44 10.87 -13.55 -10.20
CA THR A 44 10.53 -14.09 -8.88
C THR A 44 10.30 -12.94 -7.88
N PRO A 45 9.08 -12.82 -7.31
CA PRO A 45 8.79 -11.82 -6.27
C PRO A 45 9.63 -12.05 -5.01
N GLN A 46 10.29 -11.00 -4.54
CA GLN A 46 11.11 -11.00 -3.33
C GLN A 46 10.28 -10.49 -2.14
N LYS A 47 9.74 -11.44 -1.35
CA LYS A 47 8.86 -11.14 -0.21
C LYS A 47 9.51 -10.18 0.79
N GLY A 48 8.75 -9.16 1.21
CA GLY A 48 9.23 -8.15 2.18
C GLY A 48 10.24 -7.14 1.60
N ILE A 49 10.51 -7.17 0.29
CA ILE A 49 11.33 -6.18 -0.40
C ILE A 49 10.43 -5.33 -1.30
N ILE A 50 10.36 -4.04 -1.02
CA ILE A 50 9.61 -3.03 -1.76
C ILE A 50 10.49 -2.42 -2.85
N ASP A 51 9.97 -2.32 -4.07
CA ASP A 51 10.60 -1.57 -5.16
C ASP A 51 10.33 -0.07 -4.99
N LEU A 52 11.39 0.75 -4.92
CA LEU A 52 11.26 2.20 -4.75
C LEU A 52 10.49 2.87 -5.90
N ASN A 53 10.70 2.44 -7.14
CA ASN A 53 10.02 3.04 -8.29
C ASN A 53 8.52 2.73 -8.22
N LYS A 54 8.16 1.48 -7.87
CA LYS A 54 6.76 1.12 -7.61
C LYS A 54 6.18 1.93 -6.47
N LEU A 55 6.91 2.09 -5.36
CA LEU A 55 6.45 2.85 -4.20
C LEU A 55 6.16 4.32 -4.55
N VAL A 56 7.04 4.98 -5.30
CA VAL A 56 6.84 6.37 -5.76
C VAL A 56 5.59 6.46 -6.65
N LEU A 57 5.43 5.54 -7.61
CA LEU A 57 4.23 5.49 -8.47
C LEU A 57 2.96 5.24 -7.65
N PHE A 58 3.00 4.28 -6.72
CA PHE A 58 1.89 3.95 -5.82
C PHE A 58 1.43 5.17 -5.02
N THR A 59 2.37 5.95 -4.49
CA THR A 59 2.03 7.14 -3.69
C THR A 59 1.33 8.21 -4.51
N SER A 60 1.69 8.36 -5.78
CA SER A 60 1.02 9.31 -6.68
C SER A 60 -0.37 8.84 -7.12
N GLN A 61 -0.54 7.53 -7.34
CA GLN A 61 -1.77 6.95 -7.87
C GLN A 61 -2.83 6.77 -6.79
N TYR A 62 -2.41 6.34 -5.60
CA TYR A 62 -3.30 5.95 -4.50
C TYR A 62 -3.19 6.92 -3.33
N GLY A 63 -2.99 8.23 -3.59
CA GLY A 63 -2.86 9.24 -2.53
C GLY A 63 -4.13 9.45 -1.71
N ASP A 64 -5.31 9.23 -2.33
CA ASP A 64 -6.62 9.48 -1.73
C ASP A 64 -7.60 8.30 -1.87
N ILE A 65 -7.13 7.14 -2.33
CA ILE A 65 -7.94 5.95 -2.60
C ILE A 65 -7.17 4.68 -2.24
N GLU A 66 -7.88 3.60 -1.99
CA GLU A 66 -7.24 2.31 -1.70
C GLU A 66 -6.65 1.66 -2.97
N PRO A 67 -5.46 1.05 -2.90
CA PRO A 67 -4.92 0.25 -3.99
C PRO A 67 -5.85 -0.89 -4.39
N THR A 68 -6.15 -1.01 -5.69
CA THR A 68 -7.01 -2.09 -6.22
C THR A 68 -6.48 -3.48 -5.85
N CYS A 69 -5.15 -3.65 -5.86
CA CYS A 69 -4.50 -4.90 -5.49
C CYS A 69 -4.72 -5.29 -4.02
N ALA A 70 -5.10 -4.36 -3.14
CA ALA A 70 -5.23 -4.59 -1.69
C ALA A 70 -6.45 -3.88 -1.08
N LYS A 71 -7.52 -3.71 -1.86
CA LYS A 71 -8.75 -3.04 -1.42
C LYS A 71 -9.45 -3.81 -0.29
N ALA A 72 -9.92 -3.10 0.73
CA ALA A 72 -10.69 -3.64 1.84
C ALA A 72 -12.20 -3.58 1.55
N LEU A 73 -12.99 -4.48 2.14
CA LEU A 73 -14.44 -4.56 1.88
C LEU A 73 -15.30 -4.01 3.02
N ASP A 74 -14.78 -3.94 4.24
CA ASP A 74 -15.58 -3.63 5.43
C ASP A 74 -14.88 -2.72 6.44
N PHE A 75 -13.71 -2.19 6.09
CA PHE A 75 -12.94 -1.19 6.80
C PHE A 75 -12.11 -0.42 5.77
N ASP A 76 -11.53 0.70 6.20
CA ASP A 76 -10.64 1.49 5.35
C ASP A 76 -9.26 1.60 5.99
N TYR A 77 -8.24 1.90 5.19
CA TYR A 77 -6.89 2.07 5.74
C TYR A 77 -6.02 3.13 5.05
N SER A 78 -5.04 3.60 5.82
CA SER A 78 -3.96 4.49 5.39
C SER A 78 -2.63 3.81 5.63
N VAL A 79 -1.71 3.93 4.68
CA VAL A 79 -0.39 3.30 4.74
C VAL A 79 0.69 4.36 4.76
N LYS A 80 1.69 4.16 5.63
CA LYS A 80 2.90 4.96 5.68
C LYS A 80 4.12 4.05 5.62
N VAL A 81 4.98 4.23 4.63
CA VAL A 81 6.28 3.56 4.53
C VAL A 81 7.35 4.53 5.01
N VAL A 82 8.21 4.10 5.93
CA VAL A 82 9.32 4.90 6.48
C VAL A 82 10.63 4.17 6.22
N GLN A 83 11.56 4.85 5.56
CA GLN A 83 12.96 4.43 5.47
C GLN A 83 13.69 4.90 6.72
N LEU A 84 14.40 4.00 7.40
CA LEU A 84 15.18 4.34 8.58
C LEU A 84 16.49 5.02 8.21
N SER A 85 16.85 6.08 8.93
CA SER A 85 18.16 6.72 8.74
C SER A 85 19.28 5.80 9.22
N ARG A 86 20.39 5.72 8.48
CA ARG A 86 21.54 4.89 8.87
C ARG A 86 22.86 5.50 8.41
N LYS A 87 23.82 5.54 9.32
CA LYS A 87 25.22 5.83 8.99
C LYS A 87 25.89 4.55 8.53
N VAL A 88 26.33 4.51 7.26
CA VAL A 88 27.03 3.36 6.69
C VAL A 88 28.50 3.69 6.64
N LYS A 89 29.32 2.87 7.31
CA LYS A 89 30.78 2.94 7.21
C LYS A 89 31.26 1.71 6.45
N THR A 90 31.85 1.90 5.27
CA THR A 90 32.52 0.82 4.56
C THR A 90 33.97 0.71 5.02
N TYR A 91 34.47 -0.52 5.15
CA TYR A 91 35.87 -0.74 5.50
C TYR A 91 36.75 -0.58 4.25
N SER A 92 37.99 -0.13 4.44
CA SER A 92 38.96 -0.09 3.36
C SER A 92 39.19 -1.50 2.81
N THR A 93 39.13 -1.67 1.50
CA THR A 93 39.38 -2.95 0.84
C THR A 93 40.55 -2.84 -0.12
N THR A 94 41.25 -3.96 -0.33
CA THR A 94 42.31 -4.04 -1.35
C THR A 94 41.73 -4.71 -2.58
N ILE A 95 41.70 -4.00 -3.70
CA ILE A 95 41.27 -4.53 -4.99
C ILE A 95 42.53 -4.85 -5.80
N LYS A 96 42.55 -6.03 -6.43
CA LYS A 96 43.58 -6.39 -7.39
C LYS A 96 43.17 -5.88 -8.77
N GLU A 97 43.91 -4.90 -9.29
CA GLU A 97 43.69 -4.34 -10.61
C GLU A 97 44.73 -4.91 -11.57
N LYS A 98 44.28 -5.57 -12.64
CA LYS A 98 45.17 -6.11 -13.66
C LYS A 98 45.57 -4.99 -14.62
N ARG A 99 46.82 -4.55 -14.56
CA ARG A 99 47.37 -3.51 -15.43
C ARG A 99 48.22 -4.16 -16.50
N CYS A 100 47.80 -4.02 -17.75
CA CYS A 100 48.54 -4.53 -18.90
C CYS A 100 49.30 -3.40 -19.59
N ARG A 101 50.56 -3.65 -19.95
CA ARG A 101 51.38 -2.78 -20.80
C ARG A 101 51.94 -3.59 -21.98
N GLU A 102 52.07 -2.95 -23.13
CA GLU A 102 52.78 -3.56 -24.24
C GLU A 102 54.28 -3.29 -24.09
N GLU A 103 55.05 -4.37 -24.12
CA GLU A 103 56.51 -4.30 -24.18
C GLU A 103 56.96 -4.77 -25.55
N CYS A 104 57.72 -3.92 -26.25
CA CYS A 104 58.26 -4.20 -27.57
C CYS A 104 59.78 -4.27 -27.51
N TYR A 105 60.38 -5.27 -28.17
CA TYR A 105 61.83 -5.41 -28.27
C TYR A 105 62.24 -5.86 -29.67
N HIS A 106 63.49 -5.54 -30.03
CA HIS A 106 64.08 -5.98 -31.29
C HIS A 106 64.66 -7.38 -31.15
N ARG A 107 64.29 -8.29 -32.07
CA ARG A 107 64.86 -9.65 -32.11
C ARG A 107 65.84 -9.81 -33.27
N GLY A 108 67.13 -9.74 -32.97
CA GLY A 108 68.24 -10.06 -33.88
C GLY A 108 68.56 -9.00 -34.94
N TYR A 109 69.51 -9.32 -35.83
CA TYR A 109 70.00 -8.44 -36.92
C TYR A 109 68.97 -8.14 -38.01
N ALA A 110 67.78 -8.74 -37.95
CA ALA A 110 66.72 -8.60 -38.95
C ALA A 110 65.75 -7.43 -38.68
N CYS A 111 66.00 -6.59 -37.65
CA CYS A 111 65.17 -5.41 -37.30
C CYS A 111 63.66 -5.67 -37.17
N LYS A 112 63.24 -6.88 -36.77
CA LYS A 112 61.83 -7.16 -36.50
C LYS A 112 61.46 -6.76 -35.07
N ILE A 113 60.48 -5.88 -34.92
CA ILE A 113 59.89 -5.50 -33.62
C ILE A 113 58.90 -6.58 -33.24
N ILE A 114 59.07 -7.17 -32.05
CA ILE A 114 58.11 -8.09 -31.45
C ILE A 114 57.55 -7.40 -30.22
N CYS A 115 56.23 -7.25 -30.16
CA CYS A 115 55.51 -6.73 -29.01
C CYS A 115 54.76 -7.87 -28.32
N TYR A 116 54.76 -7.86 -27.00
CA TYR A 116 53.98 -8.77 -26.18
C TYR A 116 53.32 -7.98 -25.05
N THR A 117 52.11 -8.39 -24.68
CA THR A 117 51.37 -7.76 -23.58
C THR A 117 51.81 -8.38 -22.27
N VAL A 118 52.40 -7.56 -21.40
CA VAL A 118 52.74 -7.93 -20.01
C VAL A 118 51.66 -7.39 -19.10
N CYS A 119 51.03 -8.27 -18.33
CA CYS A 119 50.02 -7.87 -17.36
C CYS A 119 50.52 -8.16 -15.94
N GLU A 120 50.49 -7.14 -15.08
CA GLU A 120 50.84 -7.22 -13.67
C GLU A 120 49.58 -6.98 -12.83
N GLU A 121 49.38 -7.75 -11.75
CA GLU A 121 48.33 -7.47 -10.76
C GLU A 121 48.87 -6.42 -9.79
N VAL A 122 48.22 -5.27 -9.74
CA VAL A 122 48.54 -4.19 -8.80
C VAL A 122 47.49 -4.16 -7.71
N GLU A 123 47.91 -4.27 -6.46
CA GLU A 123 47.03 -4.09 -5.32
C GLU A 123 46.75 -2.60 -5.09
N LYS A 124 45.49 -2.21 -5.15
CA LYS A 124 45.02 -0.84 -4.89
C LYS A 124 44.15 -0.84 -3.64
N LYS A 125 44.58 -0.11 -2.62
CA LYS A 125 43.75 0.16 -1.45
C LYS A 125 42.67 1.17 -1.80
N VAL A 126 41.41 0.79 -1.65
CA VAL A 126 40.27 1.69 -1.73
C VAL A 126 39.93 2.11 -0.30
N PRO A 127 39.97 3.42 0.03
CA PRO A 127 39.63 3.88 1.37
C PRO A 127 38.17 3.58 1.69
N GLY A 128 37.89 3.37 2.97
CA GLY A 128 36.52 3.29 3.46
C GLY A 128 35.78 4.60 3.21
N HIS A 129 34.46 4.52 3.03
CA HIS A 129 33.59 5.67 2.84
C HIS A 129 32.51 5.66 3.92
N GLU A 130 32.22 6.84 4.47
CA GLU A 130 31.07 7.06 5.34
C GLU A 130 29.98 7.75 4.53
N ALA A 131 28.79 7.16 4.51
CA ALA A 131 27.62 7.72 3.87
C ALA A 131 26.45 7.75 4.87
N ASP A 132 25.75 8.87 4.92
CA ASP A 132 24.55 9.03 5.73
C ASP A 132 23.31 8.81 4.85
N ILE A 133 22.50 7.81 5.20
CA ILE A 133 21.20 7.55 4.58
C ILE A 133 20.17 8.36 5.35
N GLU A 134 19.52 9.30 4.67
CA GLU A 134 18.46 10.14 5.24
C GLU A 134 17.16 9.36 5.46
N GLU A 135 16.39 9.77 6.46
CA GLU A 135 15.02 9.31 6.67
C GLU A 135 14.12 9.83 5.54
N LYS A 136 13.29 8.94 4.99
CA LYS A 136 12.29 9.29 3.98
C LYS A 136 10.97 8.60 4.31
N SER A 137 9.86 9.23 3.97
CA SER A 137 8.55 8.62 4.16
C SER A 137 7.64 8.83 2.96
N TRP A 138 6.81 7.82 2.73
CA TRP A 138 5.82 7.76 1.67
C TRP A 138 4.47 7.39 2.28
N SER A 139 3.38 7.99 1.83
CA SER A 139 2.03 7.66 2.29
C SER A 139 1.09 7.45 1.12
N PHE A 140 0.15 6.52 1.26
CA PHE A 140 -0.90 6.20 0.29
C PHE A 140 -2.07 5.50 1.00
N GLY A 141 -3.17 5.28 0.29
CA GLY A 141 -4.44 4.85 0.86
C GLY A 141 -5.35 6.05 1.14
N LEU A 142 -6.33 5.85 2.01
CA LEU A 142 -7.25 6.92 2.37
C LEU A 142 -6.59 7.89 3.37
N PRO A 143 -6.85 9.21 3.27
CA PRO A 143 -6.36 10.19 4.24
C PRO A 143 -7.00 9.94 5.61
N ILE A 144 -6.23 10.11 6.70
CA ILE A 144 -6.70 9.78 8.06
C ILE A 144 -7.92 10.64 8.45
N GLU A 145 -7.98 11.87 7.95
CA GLU A 145 -9.10 12.81 8.11
C GLU A 145 -10.38 12.37 7.39
N SER A 146 -10.29 11.45 6.44
CA SER A 146 -11.45 10.91 5.73
C SER A 146 -12.17 9.81 6.52
N PHE A 147 -11.53 9.23 7.54
CA PHE A 147 -12.13 8.19 8.37
C PHE A 147 -13.28 8.73 9.23
N SER A 148 -14.20 7.83 9.60
CA SER A 148 -15.30 8.15 10.52
C SER A 148 -14.81 8.91 11.76
N PRO A 149 -15.61 9.85 12.31
CA PRO A 149 -15.31 10.48 13.59
C PRO A 149 -15.20 9.43 14.71
N TYR A 150 -14.41 9.71 15.74
CA TYR A 150 -14.07 8.74 16.79
C TYR A 150 -15.28 7.98 17.39
N LYS A 151 -16.41 8.68 17.63
CA LYS A 151 -17.63 8.06 18.18
C LYS A 151 -18.31 7.07 17.22
N ALA A 152 -18.08 7.20 15.91
CA ALA A 152 -18.62 6.32 14.87
C ALA A 152 -17.63 5.20 14.47
N ARG A 153 -16.47 5.09 15.13
CA ARG A 153 -15.51 4.00 14.94
C ARG A 153 -15.87 2.84 15.85
N SER A 154 -16.00 1.65 15.30
CA SER A 154 -16.17 0.43 16.09
C SER A 154 -14.84 -0.20 16.46
N ASN A 155 -13.86 -0.19 15.54
CA ASN A 155 -12.51 -0.67 15.78
C ASN A 155 -11.48 0.19 15.06
N GLU A 156 -10.29 0.28 15.66
CA GLU A 156 -9.15 1.00 15.10
C GLU A 156 -7.88 0.23 15.44
N LEU A 157 -7.01 0.05 14.46
CA LEU A 157 -5.79 -0.72 14.62
C LEU A 157 -4.65 -0.10 13.83
N VAL A 158 -3.47 -0.06 14.45
CA VAL A 158 -2.22 0.30 13.78
C VAL A 158 -1.27 -0.88 13.87
N LEU A 159 -0.82 -1.38 12.72
CA LEU A 159 0.16 -2.44 12.62
C LEU A 159 1.39 -1.97 11.84
N SER A 160 2.50 -2.67 12.03
CA SER A 160 3.74 -2.40 11.30
C SER A 160 4.44 -3.69 10.90
N LEU A 161 5.15 -3.66 9.78
CA LEU A 161 6.00 -4.75 9.32
C LEU A 161 7.37 -4.20 8.87
N PRO A 162 8.49 -4.81 9.27
CA PRO A 162 9.80 -4.45 8.73
C PRO A 162 9.88 -4.84 7.24
N VAL A 163 10.50 -3.99 6.43
CA VAL A 163 10.64 -4.17 4.98
C VAL A 163 12.01 -3.69 4.51
N GLY A 164 12.51 -4.26 3.41
CA GLY A 164 13.63 -3.69 2.67
C GLY A 164 13.12 -2.79 1.55
N ILE A 165 13.72 -1.63 1.32
CA ILE A 165 13.39 -0.72 0.23
C ILE A 165 14.52 -0.78 -0.80
N ARG A 166 14.26 -1.37 -1.95
CA ARG A 166 15.23 -1.61 -3.02
C ARG A 166 15.33 -0.38 -3.91
N TYR A 167 16.51 0.21 -3.99
CA TYR A 167 16.82 1.33 -4.89
C TYR A 167 17.37 0.84 -6.23
N ASN A 168 18.25 -0.17 -6.18
CA ASN A 168 18.90 -0.76 -7.34
C ASN A 168 19.39 -2.18 -7.01
N GLU A 169 20.05 -2.84 -7.95
CA GLU A 169 20.56 -4.22 -7.81
C GLU A 169 21.58 -4.43 -6.68
N THR A 170 22.14 -3.36 -6.13
CA THR A 170 23.20 -3.44 -5.11
C THR A 170 22.81 -2.81 -3.79
N PHE A 171 21.75 -1.99 -3.76
CA PHE A 171 21.40 -1.18 -2.61
C PHE A 171 19.94 -1.40 -2.17
N THR A 172 19.80 -1.82 -0.93
CA THR A 172 18.53 -1.96 -0.20
C THR A 172 18.66 -1.21 1.11
N ALA A 173 17.73 -0.31 1.40
CA ALA A 173 17.63 0.38 2.68
C ALA A 173 16.65 -0.34 3.62
N ASP A 174 16.89 -0.25 4.94
CA ASP A 174 15.98 -0.78 5.94
C ASP A 174 14.78 0.17 6.12
N GLY A 175 13.58 -0.39 6.24
CA GLY A 175 12.36 0.39 6.42
C GLY A 175 11.28 -0.33 7.22
N VAL A 176 10.19 0.39 7.48
CA VAL A 176 9.00 -0.10 8.16
C VAL A 176 7.77 0.39 7.40
N ILE A 177 6.86 -0.52 7.08
CA ILE A 177 5.53 -0.17 6.57
C ILE A 177 4.54 -0.19 7.73
N TYR A 178 3.78 0.89 7.90
CA TYR A 178 2.72 1.07 8.87
C TYR A 178 1.38 1.07 8.14
N ILE A 179 0.40 0.38 8.70
CA ILE A 179 -1.00 0.44 8.26
C ILE A 179 -1.86 0.90 9.43
N HIS A 180 -2.65 1.95 9.20
CA HIS A 180 -3.65 2.48 10.11
C HIS A 180 -5.01 2.15 9.51
N ALA A 181 -5.71 1.19 10.11
CA ALA A 181 -7.01 0.72 9.65
C ALA A 181 -8.10 1.13 10.63
N VAL A 182 -9.23 1.58 10.07
CA VAL A 182 -10.41 1.99 10.84
C VAL A 182 -11.60 1.22 10.31
N LYS A 183 -12.37 0.62 11.22
CA LYS A 183 -13.69 0.05 10.97
C LYS A 183 -14.71 0.93 11.66
N GLY A 184 -15.63 1.50 10.90
CA GLY A 184 -16.65 2.40 11.42
C GLY A 184 -17.88 2.47 10.55
N GLU A 185 -18.83 3.30 10.98
CA GLU A 185 -20.10 3.47 10.30
C GLU A 185 -19.95 4.03 8.88
N LEU A 186 -19.08 5.04 8.71
CA LEU A 186 -18.79 5.65 7.40
C LEU A 186 -18.12 4.66 6.47
N GLU A 187 -17.11 3.92 6.95
CA GLU A 187 -16.40 2.87 6.19
C GLU A 187 -17.40 1.83 5.69
N ARG A 188 -18.22 1.25 6.57
CA ARG A 188 -19.19 0.22 6.19
C ARG A 188 -20.23 0.72 5.18
N PHE A 189 -20.67 1.97 5.30
CA PHE A 189 -21.62 2.56 4.35
C PHE A 189 -20.94 2.81 3.00
N TYR A 190 -19.76 3.44 3.02
CA TYR A 190 -18.94 3.71 1.83
C TYR A 190 -18.61 2.43 1.05
N SER A 191 -18.10 1.38 1.70
CA SER A 191 -17.75 0.13 1.03
C SER A 191 -18.96 -0.55 0.39
N LEU A 192 -20.16 -0.41 0.98
CA LEU A 192 -21.38 -0.95 0.37
C LEU A 192 -21.81 -0.16 -0.87
N VAL A 193 -21.66 1.17 -0.86
CA VAL A 193 -21.91 2.00 -2.05
C VAL A 193 -20.95 1.62 -3.17
N GLU A 194 -19.66 1.50 -2.88
CA GLU A 194 -18.66 1.07 -3.87
C GLU A 194 -18.94 -0.33 -4.40
N TYR A 195 -19.23 -1.30 -3.53
CA TYR A 195 -19.55 -2.66 -3.94
C TYR A 195 -20.72 -2.72 -4.94
N ILE A 196 -21.75 -1.90 -4.70
CA ILE A 196 -22.90 -1.83 -5.60
C ILE A 196 -22.53 -1.15 -6.91
N CYS A 197 -21.69 -0.12 -6.87
CA CYS A 197 -21.15 0.49 -8.07
C CYS A 197 -20.36 -0.52 -8.92
N GLU A 198 -19.44 -1.28 -8.31
CA GLU A 198 -18.64 -2.29 -9.00
C GLU A 198 -19.52 -3.36 -9.65
N ILE A 199 -20.56 -3.85 -8.95
CA ILE A 199 -21.50 -4.82 -9.53
C ILE A 199 -22.26 -4.20 -10.71
N ALA A 200 -22.72 -2.96 -10.57
CA ALA A 200 -23.49 -2.28 -11.58
C ALA A 200 -22.66 -1.99 -12.84
N GLU A 201 -21.40 -1.62 -12.69
CA GLU A 201 -20.45 -1.46 -13.79
C GLU A 201 -20.12 -2.81 -14.47
N PHE A 202 -19.98 -3.88 -13.69
CA PHE A 202 -19.71 -5.22 -14.21
C PHE A 202 -20.93 -5.86 -14.89
N LYS A 203 -22.15 -5.57 -14.42
CA LYS A 203 -23.42 -6.13 -14.92
C LYS A 203 -24.43 -5.02 -15.23
N PRO A 204 -24.17 -4.18 -16.25
CA PRO A 204 -24.95 -2.98 -16.49
C PRO A 204 -26.41 -3.24 -16.87
N THR A 205 -26.73 -4.45 -17.35
CA THR A 205 -28.08 -4.85 -17.81
C THR A 205 -28.93 -5.50 -16.74
N LYS A 206 -28.41 -5.72 -15.52
CA LYS A 206 -29.11 -6.42 -14.46
C LYS A 206 -29.38 -5.49 -13.29
N ASP A 207 -30.66 -5.37 -12.92
CA ASP A 207 -31.03 -4.65 -11.70
C ASP A 207 -30.42 -5.34 -10.47
N VAL A 208 -29.92 -4.53 -9.54
CA VAL A 208 -29.33 -4.99 -8.29
C VAL A 208 -30.06 -4.32 -7.15
N LYS A 209 -30.48 -5.13 -6.16
CA LYS A 209 -31.14 -4.65 -4.95
C LYS A 209 -30.48 -5.29 -3.74
N VAL A 210 -29.99 -4.44 -2.84
CA VAL A 210 -29.41 -4.84 -1.56
C VAL A 210 -30.04 -4.01 -0.45
N SER A 211 -30.37 -4.64 0.67
CA SER A 211 -30.90 -3.94 1.85
C SER A 211 -30.02 -4.28 3.04
N ARG A 212 -29.61 -3.27 3.82
CA ARG A 212 -28.77 -3.47 5.00
C ARG A 212 -29.16 -2.52 6.13
N HIS A 213 -29.02 -3.00 7.36
CA HIS A 213 -29.24 -2.22 8.56
C HIS A 213 -27.99 -1.38 8.89
N PHE A 214 -28.19 -0.11 9.21
CA PHE A 214 -27.16 0.85 9.60
C PHE A 214 -27.61 1.59 10.87
N SER A 215 -26.65 1.78 11.77
CA SER A 215 -26.76 2.68 12.92
C SER A 215 -25.80 3.83 12.68
N PHE A 216 -26.30 5.06 12.69
CA PHE A 216 -25.49 6.25 12.47
C PHE A 216 -25.45 7.12 13.72
N SER A 217 -24.24 7.32 14.23
CA SER A 217 -23.90 8.22 15.32
C SER A 217 -23.83 9.69 14.87
N PHE A 218 -23.73 9.94 13.56
CA PHE A 218 -23.70 11.27 12.94
C PHE A 218 -24.43 11.25 11.59
N PRO A 219 -24.91 12.41 11.10
CA PRO A 219 -25.55 12.48 9.79
C PRO A 219 -24.60 12.06 8.66
N VAL A 220 -25.13 11.28 7.72
CA VAL A 220 -24.44 10.83 6.50
C VAL A 220 -25.16 11.37 5.27
N LYS A 221 -24.39 11.99 4.38
CA LYS A 221 -24.90 12.53 3.11
C LYS A 221 -23.92 12.29 1.98
N ILE A 222 -24.46 12.18 0.78
CA ILE A 222 -23.66 12.16 -0.44
C ILE A 222 -23.75 13.56 -1.06
N ILE A 223 -22.60 14.23 -1.19
CA ILE A 223 -22.47 15.53 -1.83
C ILE A 223 -21.54 15.35 -3.02
N ASP A 224 -22.05 15.63 -4.22
CA ASP A 224 -21.35 15.43 -5.47
C ASP A 224 -20.87 13.97 -5.61
N ASP A 225 -19.56 13.74 -5.64
CA ASP A 225 -18.90 12.43 -5.71
C ASP A 225 -18.35 11.99 -4.35
N ARG A 226 -18.86 12.49 -3.22
CA ARG A 226 -18.33 12.20 -1.89
C ARG A 226 -19.38 11.73 -0.91
N VAL A 227 -19.05 10.70 -0.13
CA VAL A 227 -19.80 10.32 1.07
C VAL A 227 -19.20 11.04 2.26
N CYS A 228 -20.00 11.82 2.97
CA CYS A 228 -19.55 12.61 4.11
C CYS A 228 -20.31 12.25 5.38
N MET A 229 -19.57 12.21 6.49
CA MET A 229 -20.06 12.15 7.86
C MET A 229 -19.41 13.30 8.66
N VAL A 230 -20.19 14.32 8.97
CA VAL A 230 -19.68 15.60 9.53
C VAL A 230 -18.62 16.22 8.59
N ASN A 231 -17.34 16.23 8.97
CA ASN A 231 -16.23 16.78 8.20
C ASN A 231 -15.39 15.67 7.52
N SER A 232 -15.66 14.41 7.83
CA SER A 232 -14.98 13.26 7.25
C SER A 232 -15.64 12.89 5.93
N CYS A 233 -14.94 13.08 4.81
CA CYS A 233 -15.49 12.84 3.48
C CYS A 233 -14.59 11.88 2.69
N LYS A 234 -15.22 10.97 1.95
CA LYS A 234 -14.55 10.00 1.08
C LYS A 234 -15.01 10.16 -0.35
N LYS A 235 -14.06 10.17 -1.28
CA LYS A 235 -14.35 10.28 -2.71
C LYS A 235 -14.80 8.93 -3.25
N LEU A 236 -15.99 8.88 -3.84
CA LEU A 236 -16.51 7.74 -4.56
C LEU A 236 -15.91 7.69 -5.96
N VAL A 237 -15.30 6.56 -6.30
CA VAL A 237 -14.88 6.27 -7.67
C VAL A 237 -15.98 5.43 -8.33
N CYS A 238 -17.02 6.11 -8.83
CA CYS A 238 -18.16 5.48 -9.47
C CYS A 238 -18.58 6.26 -10.72
N SER A 239 -18.66 5.58 -11.88
CA SER A 239 -19.11 6.23 -13.12
C SER A 239 -20.63 6.38 -13.20
N ILE A 240 -21.35 5.68 -12.34
CA ILE A 240 -22.81 5.62 -12.33
C ILE A 240 -23.35 6.70 -11.38
N PRO A 241 -24.30 7.56 -11.82
CA PRO A 241 -24.91 8.56 -10.95
C PRO A 241 -25.59 7.94 -9.73
N ILE A 242 -25.28 8.49 -8.55
CA ILE A 242 -25.84 8.06 -7.27
C ILE A 242 -26.83 9.12 -6.78
N ILE A 243 -28.06 8.69 -6.52
CA ILE A 243 -29.13 9.50 -5.94
C ILE A 243 -29.38 8.99 -4.54
N SER A 244 -29.06 9.80 -3.53
CA SER A 244 -29.22 9.46 -2.12
C SER A 244 -29.99 10.54 -1.38
N LYS A 245 -30.81 10.13 -0.41
CA LYS A 245 -31.26 11.05 0.63
C LYS A 245 -30.17 11.23 1.69
N GLU A 246 -30.31 12.28 2.50
CA GLU A 246 -29.54 12.44 3.73
C GLU A 246 -30.09 11.52 4.83
N PHE A 247 -29.20 10.87 5.56
CA PHE A 247 -29.51 10.05 6.72
C PHE A 247 -29.07 10.81 7.97
N GLY A 248 -30.00 11.06 8.89
CA GLY A 248 -29.68 11.66 10.19
C GLY A 248 -29.03 10.66 11.13
N GLU A 249 -28.95 11.04 12.40
CA GLU A 249 -28.57 10.10 13.48
C GLU A 249 -29.71 9.11 13.74
N GLY A 250 -29.38 7.84 13.93
CA GLY A 250 -30.36 6.80 14.28
C GLY A 250 -30.16 5.47 13.53
N GLU A 251 -31.19 4.63 13.63
CA GLU A 251 -31.23 3.29 13.03
C GLU A 251 -32.02 3.31 11.72
N TYR A 252 -31.46 2.73 10.66
CA TYR A 252 -32.03 2.71 9.33
C TYR A 252 -31.90 1.34 8.68
N VAL A 253 -32.94 0.91 7.96
CA VAL A 253 -32.82 -0.15 6.95
C VAL A 253 -32.72 0.54 5.59
N ILE A 254 -31.49 0.60 5.06
CA ILE A 254 -31.20 1.33 3.83
C ILE A 254 -31.26 0.36 2.66
N ASN A 255 -31.98 0.76 1.61
CA ASN A 255 -32.12 0.04 0.36
C ASN A 255 -31.26 0.71 -0.70
N PHE A 256 -30.43 -0.09 -1.34
CA PHE A 256 -29.59 0.30 -2.44
C PHE A 256 -30.11 -0.39 -3.69
N VAL A 257 -30.50 0.39 -4.69
CA VAL A 257 -31.14 -0.11 -5.91
C VAL A 257 -30.44 0.46 -7.12
N TYR A 258 -29.71 -0.39 -7.84
CA TYR A 258 -29.24 -0.09 -9.19
C TYR A 258 -30.35 -0.42 -10.19
N ASN A 259 -30.74 0.59 -10.98
CA ASN A 259 -31.70 0.45 -12.07
C ASN A 259 -30.95 0.43 -13.40
N SER A 260 -30.99 -0.71 -14.10
CA SER A 260 -30.29 -0.92 -15.38
C SER A 260 -30.84 -0.08 -16.54
N THR A 261 -32.11 0.33 -16.46
CA THR A 261 -32.77 1.14 -17.50
C THR A 261 -32.34 2.60 -17.42
N THR A 262 -32.34 3.18 -16.22
CA THR A 262 -31.93 4.59 -16.00
C THR A 262 -30.43 4.74 -15.77
N ARG A 263 -29.72 3.63 -15.50
CA ARG A 263 -28.31 3.59 -15.10
C ARG A 263 -28.04 4.52 -13.92
N THR A 264 -28.82 4.35 -12.85
CA THR A 264 -28.67 5.12 -11.61
C THR A 264 -28.70 4.20 -10.40
N ILE A 265 -27.96 4.57 -9.35
CA ILE A 265 -28.01 3.92 -8.04
C ILE A 265 -28.85 4.80 -7.12
N ASN A 266 -29.95 4.26 -6.60
CA ASN A 266 -30.85 4.95 -5.69
C ASN A 266 -30.67 4.40 -4.27
N ILE A 267 -30.48 5.28 -3.30
CA ILE A 267 -30.23 4.95 -1.89
C ILE A 267 -31.30 5.62 -1.01
N TYR A 268 -32.15 4.81 -0.37
CA TYR A 268 -33.29 5.30 0.42
C TYR A 268 -33.70 4.38 1.57
#